data_AF-A0A5K0YL00-F1
#
_entry.id   AF-A0A5K0YL00-F1
#
_cell.length_a   1.000
_cell.length_b   1.000
_cell.length_c   1.000
_cell.angle_alpha   90.00
_cell.angle_beta   90.00
_cell.angle_gamma   90.00
#
_symmetry.space_group_name_H-M   'P 1'
#
loop_
_entity.id
_entity.type
_entity.pdbx_description
1 polymer ?
#
loop_
_entity_poly.entity_id
_entity_poly.type
_entity_poly.pdbx_seq_one_letter_code
_entity_poly.pdbx_strand_id
1 'polypeptide(L)' 'DETGVYKNLLQEIAQRAGAALPVYTTVHSGLGHLPVFTCTVELAGISFTGEPAKNKKQAEKNAAMAAWSSLKQ' A
#
# COMPACT_ATOMS: atom_id res chain seq x y z
N ASP A 1 -3.12 15.17 -2.80
CA ASP A 1 -3.18 13.88 -2.08
C ASP A 1 -1.85 13.14 -2.15
N GLU A 2 -1.23 12.89 -1.00
CA GLU A 2 0.06 12.19 -0.89
C GLU A 2 -0.01 10.73 -1.35
N THR A 3 -1.18 10.09 -1.25
CA THR A 3 -1.42 8.73 -1.75
C THR A 3 -1.27 8.62 -3.27
N GLY A 4 -1.55 9.69 -4.03
CA GLY A 4 -1.34 9.71 -5.48
C GLY A 4 0.14 9.68 -5.85
N VAL A 5 0.99 10.33 -5.06
CA VAL A 5 2.45 10.36 -5.27
C VAL A 5 3.04 8.96 -5.09
N TYR A 6 2.70 8.26 -4.01
CA TYR A 6 3.20 6.90 -3.79
C TYR A 6 2.69 5.92 -4.85
N LYS A 7 1.43 6.04 -5.28
CA LYS A 7 0.88 5.21 -6.37
C LYS A 7 1.68 5.38 -7.66
N ASN A 8 1.99 6.63 -8.05
CA ASN A 8 2.78 6.89 -9.25
C ASN A 8 4.23 6.40 -9.11
N LEU A 9 4.88 6.66 -7.96
CA LEU A 9 6.25 6.20 -7.70
C LEU A 9 6.38 4.68 -7.76
N LEU A 10 5.43 3.95 -7.15
CA LEU A 10 5.41 2.50 -7.17
C LEU A 10 5.19 1.95 -8.57
N GLN A 11 4.36 2.62 -9.37
CA GLN A 11 4.14 2.27 -10.77
C GLN A 11 5.40 2.48 -11.62
N GLU A 12 6.09 3.60 -11.47
CA GLU A 12 7.36 3.87 -12.18
C GLU A 12 8.44 2.85 -11.81
N ILE A 13 8.55 2.48 -10.53
CA ILE A 13 9.48 1.43 -10.10
C ILE A 13 9.09 0.09 -10.71
N ALA A 14 7.81 -0.28 -10.67
CA ALA A 14 7.32 -1.53 -11.27
C ALA A 14 7.74 -1.64 -12.73
N GLN A 15 7.48 -0.58 -13.50
CA GLN A 15 7.82 -0.51 -14.92
C GLN A 15 9.33 -0.57 -15.13
N ARG A 16 10.11 0.18 -14.35
CA ARG A 16 11.57 0.18 -14.44
C ARG A 16 12.18 -1.18 -14.10
N ALA A 17 11.58 -1.91 -13.16
CA ALA A 17 11.98 -3.26 -12.77
C ALA A 17 11.47 -4.35 -13.74
N GLY A 18 10.63 -4.01 -14.71
CA GLY A 18 9.97 -5.00 -15.59
C GLY A 18 8.93 -5.87 -14.87
N ALA A 19 8.42 -5.40 -13.73
CA ALA A 19 7.46 -6.08 -12.89
C ALA A 19 6.00 -5.72 -13.24
N ALA A 20 5.06 -6.52 -12.75
CA ALA A 20 3.64 -6.22 -12.81
C ALA A 20 3.29 -4.94 -12.02
N LEU A 21 2.25 -4.24 -12.48
CA LEU A 21 1.75 -3.02 -11.83
C LEU A 21 1.34 -3.28 -10.37
N PRO A 22 1.57 -2.32 -9.46
CA PRO A 22 1.22 -2.48 -8.06
C PRO A 22 -0.29 -2.60 -7.85
N VAL A 23 -0.72 -3.64 -7.14
CA VAL A 23 -2.12 -3.90 -6.79
C VAL A 23 -2.38 -3.47 -5.35
N TYR A 24 -3.44 -2.69 -5.13
CA TYR A 24 -3.82 -2.21 -3.80
C TYR A 24 -5.05 -2.97 -3.31
N THR A 25 -4.87 -3.72 -2.22
CA THR A 25 -5.93 -4.49 -1.59
C THR A 25 -6.18 -3.94 -0.20
N THR A 26 -7.36 -3.36 0.04
CA THR A 26 -7.74 -2.86 1.35
C THR A 26 -8.71 -3.82 2.02
N VAL A 27 -8.31 -4.34 3.16
CA VAL A 27 -9.11 -5.20 4.03
C VAL A 27 -9.67 -4.37 5.17
N HIS A 28 -10.98 -4.47 5.39
CA HIS A 28 -11.63 -3.93 6.57
C HIS A 28 -11.86 -5.06 7.56
N SER A 29 -11.31 -4.91 8.75
CA SER A 29 -11.40 -5.84 9.86
C SER A 29 -11.67 -5.07 11.15
N GLY A 30 -11.95 -5.75 12.25
CA GLY A 30 -12.17 -5.12 13.57
C GLY A 30 -13.61 -5.18 14.07
N LEU A 31 -13.75 -4.88 15.35
CA LEU A 31 -15.05 -4.91 16.04
C LEU A 31 -15.88 -3.71 15.61
N GLY A 32 -17.21 -3.81 15.68
CA GLY A 32 -18.11 -2.73 15.24
C GLY A 32 -17.85 -1.36 15.90
N HIS A 33 -17.17 -1.32 17.05
CA HIS A 33 -16.76 -0.11 17.76
C HIS A 33 -15.28 0.30 17.52
N LEU A 34 -14.49 -0.54 16.86
CA LEU A 34 -13.07 -0.32 16.52
C LEU A 34 -12.80 -0.84 15.10
N PRO A 35 -13.22 -0.10 14.06
CA PRO A 35 -12.92 -0.46 12.69
C PRO A 35 -11.41 -0.30 12.44
N VAL A 36 -10.83 -1.33 11.84
CA VAL A 36 -9.42 -1.43 11.47
C VAL A 36 -9.34 -1.64 9.96
N PHE A 37 -8.69 -0.73 9.28
CA PHE A 37 -8.42 -0.81 7.86
C PHE A 37 -6.96 -1.16 7.68
N THR A 38 -6.70 -2.25 6.97
CA THR A 38 -5.36 -2.68 6.61
C THR A 38 -5.28 -2.64 5.09
N CYS A 39 -4.23 -2.07 4.54
CA CYS A 39 -4.01 -2.08 3.09
C CYS A 39 -2.73 -2.85 2.79
N THR A 40 -2.76 -3.57 1.69
CA THR A 40 -1.64 -4.35 1.18
C THR A 40 -1.37 -3.94 -0.26
N VAL A 41 -0.12 -3.64 -0.57
CA VAL A 41 0.35 -3.33 -1.92
C VAL A 41 1.14 -4.52 -2.43
N GLU A 42 0.67 -5.17 -3.47
CA GLU A 42 1.41 -6.23 -4.15
C GLU A 42 2.18 -5.63 -5.32
N LEU A 43 3.50 -5.76 -5.34
CA LEU A 43 4.36 -5.24 -6.37
C LEU A 43 5.45 -6.27 -6.69
N ALA A 44 5.62 -6.60 -7.97
CA ALA A 44 6.63 -7.58 -8.43
C ALA A 44 6.53 -8.96 -7.74
N GLY A 45 5.33 -9.39 -7.36
CA GLY A 45 5.10 -10.62 -6.59
C GLY A 45 5.47 -10.51 -5.11
N ILE A 46 5.85 -9.33 -4.63
CA ILE A 46 6.10 -9.04 -3.22
C ILE A 46 4.90 -8.30 -2.65
N SER A 47 4.36 -8.81 -1.54
CA SER A 47 3.23 -8.21 -0.84
C SER A 47 3.71 -7.34 0.32
N PHE A 48 3.43 -6.05 0.27
CA PHE A 48 3.76 -5.07 1.30
C PHE A 48 2.50 -4.69 2.07
N THR A 49 2.40 -5.17 3.30
CA THR A 49 1.27 -4.84 4.17
C THR A 49 1.61 -3.62 5.01
N GLY A 50 0.78 -2.58 4.89
CA GLY A 50 0.91 -1.37 5.70
C GLY A 50 0.34 -1.54 7.11
N GLU A 51 0.74 -0.65 8.01
CA GLU A 51 0.21 -0.63 9.37
C GLU A 51 -1.32 -0.44 9.37
N PRO A 52 -2.05 -1.18 10.25
CA PRO A 52 -3.49 -1.03 10.40
C PRO A 52 -3.87 0.38 10.87
N ALA A 53 -4.93 0.94 10.31
CA ALA A 53 -5.38 2.29 10.61
C ALA A 53 -6.89 2.37 10.85
N LYS A 54 -7.36 3.43 11.51
CA LYS A 54 -8.79 3.64 11.79
C LYS A 54 -9.59 4.14 10.57
N ASN A 55 -8.94 4.44 9.45
CA ASN A 55 -9.59 4.90 8.23
C ASN A 55 -8.87 4.38 6.98
N LYS A 56 -9.60 4.28 5.87
CA LYS A 56 -9.08 3.78 4.58
C LYS A 56 -7.92 4.61 4.03
N LYS A 57 -7.99 5.94 4.15
CA LYS A 57 -6.98 6.85 3.60
C LYS A 57 -5.61 6.65 4.23
N GLN A 58 -5.58 6.47 5.56
CA GLN A 58 -4.36 6.22 6.31
C GLN A 58 -3.84 4.81 6.05
N ALA A 59 -4.71 3.80 5.97
CA ALA A 59 -4.31 2.44 5.61
C ALA A 59 -3.63 2.41 4.23
N GLU A 60 -4.22 3.06 3.22
CA GLU A 60 -3.62 3.19 1.89
C GLU A 60 -2.26 3.90 1.94
N LYS A 61 -2.15 5.01 2.69
CA LYS A 61 -0.88 5.73 2.85
C LYS A 61 0.18 4.84 3.49
N ASN A 62 -0.16 4.12 4.55
CA ASN A 62 0.76 3.24 5.25
C ASN A 62 1.29 2.12 4.34
N ALA A 63 0.41 1.50 3.55
CA ALA A 63 0.81 0.42 2.64
C ALA A 63 1.70 0.94 1.49
N ALA A 64 1.35 2.09 0.93
CA ALA A 64 2.14 2.72 -0.12
C ALA A 64 3.52 3.16 0.38
N MET A 65 3.60 3.70 1.61
CA MET A 65 4.87 4.04 2.26
C MET A 65 5.71 2.80 2.58
N ALA A 66 5.09 1.71 3.04
CA ALA A 66 5.78 0.45 3.33
C ALA A 66 6.43 -0.12 2.06
N ALA A 67 5.65 -0.22 0.97
CA ALA A 67 6.16 -0.65 -0.32
C ALA A 67 7.29 0.27 -0.83
N TRP A 68 7.10 1.58 -0.77
CA TRP A 68 8.12 2.54 -1.21
C TRP A 68 9.40 2.43 -0.39
N SER A 69 9.29 2.33 0.94
CA SER A 69 10.44 2.19 1.83
C SER A 69 11.22 0.90 1.56
N SER A 70 10.52 -0.21 1.29
CA SER A 70 11.16 -1.48 0.94
C SER A 70 11.85 -1.48 -0.43
N LEU A 71 11.39 -0.67 -1.39
CA LEU A 71 12.03 -0.53 -2.71
C LEU A 71 13.19 0.47 -2.71
N LYS A 72 13.21 1.38 -1.72
CA LYS A 72 14.25 2.39 -1.55
C LYS A 72 15.48 1.87 -0.78
N GLN A 73 15.42 0.67 -0.22
CA GLN A 73 16.49 0.00 0.51
C GLN A 73 17.39 -0.81 -0.43
#